data_AF-M5C5X3-F1
#
_entry.id   AF-M5C5X3-F1
#
_cell.length_a   1.000
_cell.length_b   1.000
_cell.length_c   1.000
_cell.angle_alpha   90.00
_cell.angle_beta   90.00
_cell.angle_gamma   90.00
#
_symmetry.space_group_name_H-M   'P 1'
#
loop_
_entity.id
_entity.type
_entity.pdbx_description
1 polymer ?
#
loop_
_entity_poly.entity_id
_entity_poly.type
_entity_poly.pdbx_seq_one_letter_code
_entity_poly.pdbx_strand_id
1 'polypeptide(L)'
;MTRKAKIGRQTCATPIVERAARKVFSHPLNLVGERLPDITWRESRARGMEVTDNRKLARGQFVLVSAGIDKQEPHEDWVFNQKKTKSVNEVANKYWFAQIIDATRENLHVRWFDHSSKTTLLAGLERPLELFLSQRCDDIQRTHVKRIVEVRWLGPDQHAPDHEEGYYVRFIRTLDSSFTWAASGDVQLDRSTECGACDLAKDRQTRFDISDGTLRIQGLDVHRGDFLVTQPIPTSPWFPNSSIPLDNRRAYPGQIFQVVRAPFERRRLCLMDAWASMLEWETLKEYPMRKCYIRHPDAFDTHQDMNSWISQSPLHFLVDLRAVSTTEGLAPNYHGPQDPLLRSTQPFLIQDFRSLVKTCRKCPEELGNSRVTKMRMLDLFSGAGGLSQGLVLSGVCEPKYAIDHDAAALQTYKQNFPGVNAIHQDVNVALSDTLVAASAGHDRAPTPDDSKEATLPGRYDVDFICAGPPW
;
A
#
# COMPACT_ATOMS: atom_id res chain seq x y z
N MET A 1 -52.95 -14.74 -0.23
CA MET A 1 -51.74 -15.55 -0.53
C MET A 1 -50.89 -14.81 -1.55
N THR A 2 -50.00 -13.95 -1.07
CA THR A 2 -49.14 -13.06 -1.86
C THR A 2 -47.77 -13.70 -2.05
N ARG A 3 -47.43 -14.06 -3.29
CA ARG A 3 -46.09 -14.57 -3.65
C ARG A 3 -45.11 -13.39 -3.70
N LYS A 4 -44.14 -13.38 -2.77
CA LYS A 4 -42.99 -12.48 -2.75
C LYS A 4 -42.18 -12.65 -4.05
N ALA A 5 -42.01 -11.57 -4.82
CA ALA A 5 -41.05 -11.49 -5.90
C ALA A 5 -39.63 -11.46 -5.31
N LYS A 6 -38.77 -12.39 -5.74
CA LYS A 6 -37.33 -12.35 -5.44
C LYS A 6 -36.68 -11.30 -6.34
N ILE A 7 -36.18 -10.24 -5.73
CA ILE A 7 -35.31 -9.23 -6.35
C ILE A 7 -34.02 -9.97 -6.78
N GLY A 8 -33.85 -10.12 -8.08
CA GLY A 8 -32.66 -10.73 -8.68
C GLY A 8 -31.55 -9.70 -8.79
N ARG A 9 -30.39 -10.02 -8.20
CA ARG A 9 -29.11 -9.34 -8.41
C ARG A 9 -28.85 -9.15 -9.91
N GLN A 10 -28.84 -7.90 -10.39
CA GLN A 10 -28.22 -7.54 -11.65
C GLN A 10 -26.87 -6.89 -11.33
N THR A 11 -25.86 -7.72 -11.06
CA THR A 11 -24.47 -7.31 -11.25
C THR A 11 -24.14 -7.51 -12.72
N CYS A 12 -23.72 -6.43 -13.38
CA CYS A 12 -23.17 -6.45 -14.73
C CYS A 12 -22.02 -7.45 -14.82
N ALA A 13 -22.13 -8.35 -15.79
CA ALA A 13 -21.31 -9.55 -16.01
C ALA A 13 -21.45 -10.65 -14.94
N THR A 14 -22.45 -11.52 -15.13
CA THR A 14 -22.43 -12.85 -14.50
C THR A 14 -21.31 -13.70 -15.12
N PRO A 15 -20.69 -14.64 -14.36
CA PRO A 15 -19.67 -15.57 -14.88
C PRO A 15 -20.13 -16.39 -16.10
N ILE A 16 -21.44 -16.44 -16.35
CA ILE A 16 -22.06 -17.05 -17.52
C ILE A 16 -21.90 -16.17 -18.77
N VAL A 17 -22.08 -14.85 -18.66
CA VAL A 17 -21.87 -13.91 -19.77
C VAL A 17 -20.39 -13.88 -20.16
N GLU A 18 -19.50 -13.93 -19.17
CA GLU A 18 -18.06 -14.01 -19.42
C GLU A 18 -17.65 -15.35 -20.04
N ARG A 19 -18.20 -16.48 -19.55
CA ARG A 19 -18.01 -17.80 -20.19
C ARG A 19 -18.60 -17.87 -21.60
N ALA A 20 -19.74 -17.23 -21.82
CA ALA A 20 -20.39 -17.16 -23.13
C ALA A 20 -19.57 -16.29 -24.09
N ALA A 21 -19.08 -15.13 -23.66
CA ALA A 21 -18.16 -14.30 -24.42
C ALA A 21 -16.88 -15.07 -24.78
N ARG A 22 -16.27 -15.78 -23.82
CA ARG A 22 -15.10 -16.66 -24.07
C ARG A 22 -15.39 -17.82 -25.03
N LYS A 23 -16.65 -18.27 -25.16
CA LYS A 23 -17.08 -19.34 -26.07
C LYS A 23 -17.43 -18.80 -27.47
N VAL A 24 -17.99 -17.60 -27.54
CA VAL A 24 -18.45 -16.92 -28.76
C VAL A 24 -17.29 -16.26 -29.48
N PHE A 25 -16.41 -15.57 -28.75
CA PHE A 25 -15.14 -15.07 -29.27
C PHE A 25 -14.13 -16.20 -29.21
N SER A 26 -14.12 -17.04 -30.25
CA SER A 26 -13.22 -18.18 -30.43
C SER A 26 -11.75 -17.76 -30.39
N HIS A 27 -11.21 -17.44 -29.21
CA HIS A 27 -9.78 -17.19 -29.03
C HIS A 27 -9.11 -18.55 -28.89
N PRO A 28 -8.26 -18.95 -29.86
CA PRO A 28 -7.62 -20.24 -29.83
C PRO A 28 -6.68 -20.27 -28.63
N LEU A 29 -7.10 -20.98 -27.58
CA LEU A 29 -6.28 -21.43 -26.46
C LEU A 29 -5.26 -22.45 -26.96
N ASN A 30 -4.32 -22.00 -27.78
CA ASN A 30 -3.03 -22.65 -28.00
C ASN A 30 -1.99 -21.69 -27.46
N LEU A 31 -1.99 -21.62 -26.14
CA LEU A 31 -1.11 -20.82 -25.30
C LEU A 31 0.33 -20.96 -25.82
N VAL A 32 1.01 -19.82 -25.90
CA VAL A 32 2.44 -19.65 -26.26
C VAL A 32 3.38 -20.59 -25.47
N GLY A 33 2.89 -21.26 -24.43
CA GLY A 33 3.56 -22.29 -23.65
C GLY A 33 3.78 -23.65 -24.33
N GLU A 34 2.99 -24.12 -25.30
CA GLU A 34 3.18 -25.50 -25.82
C GLU A 34 4.32 -25.65 -26.84
N ARG A 35 4.83 -24.56 -27.42
CA ARG A 35 5.81 -24.63 -28.52
C ARG A 35 7.23 -24.19 -28.16
N LEU A 36 7.47 -23.63 -26.96
CA LEU A 36 8.82 -23.27 -26.56
C LEU A 36 9.56 -24.52 -26.04
N PRO A 37 10.68 -24.92 -26.67
CA PRO A 37 11.38 -26.15 -26.29
C PRO A 37 11.98 -26.02 -24.90
N ASP A 38 11.89 -27.11 -24.13
CA ASP A 38 12.52 -27.26 -22.83
C ASP A 38 14.05 -27.11 -22.94
N ILE A 39 14.64 -26.50 -21.92
CA ILE A 39 16.09 -26.53 -21.76
C ILE A 39 16.49 -27.94 -21.36
N THR A 40 17.33 -28.53 -22.19
CA THR A 40 17.99 -29.80 -21.92
C THR A 40 19.37 -29.54 -21.31
N TRP A 41 19.77 -30.37 -20.35
CA TRP A 41 21.00 -30.22 -19.57
C TRP A 41 21.94 -31.40 -19.83
N ARG A 42 23.24 -31.13 -19.97
CA ARG A 42 24.31 -32.12 -20.04
C ARG A 42 25.41 -31.82 -19.04
N GLU A 43 26.04 -32.86 -18.54
CA GLU A 43 27.22 -32.72 -17.71
C GLU A 43 28.47 -32.53 -18.58
N SER A 44 29.27 -31.51 -18.26
CA SER A 44 30.52 -31.13 -18.92
C SER A 44 31.67 -31.25 -17.92
N ARG A 45 32.67 -32.08 -18.24
CA ARG A 45 33.82 -32.34 -17.35
C ARG A 45 34.65 -31.10 -17.01
N ALA A 46 34.58 -30.04 -17.82
CA ALA A 46 35.35 -28.81 -17.63
C ALA A 46 34.54 -27.64 -17.04
N ARG A 47 33.21 -27.66 -17.16
CA ARG A 47 32.33 -26.51 -16.86
C ARG A 47 31.07 -26.87 -16.06
N GLY A 48 30.93 -28.11 -15.60
CA GLY A 48 29.74 -28.57 -14.85
C GLY A 48 28.53 -28.79 -15.75
N MET A 49 27.31 -28.53 -15.26
CA MET A 49 26.08 -28.67 -16.06
C MET A 49 25.94 -27.55 -17.09
N GLU A 50 25.88 -27.92 -18.38
CA GLU A 50 25.70 -27.00 -19.52
C GLU A 50 24.39 -27.29 -20.26
N VAL A 51 23.81 -26.26 -20.90
CA VAL A 51 22.63 -26.42 -21.77
C VAL A 51 23.06 -27.07 -23.09
N THR A 52 22.35 -28.10 -23.52
CA THR A 52 22.69 -28.91 -24.71
C THR A 52 22.60 -28.13 -26.03
N ASP A 53 21.73 -27.12 -26.11
CA ASP A 53 21.43 -26.37 -27.34
C ASP A 53 22.24 -25.08 -27.52
N ASN A 54 23.42 -24.96 -26.90
CA ASN A 54 24.27 -23.73 -26.89
C ASN A 54 23.59 -22.47 -26.33
N ARG A 55 22.36 -22.55 -25.80
CA ARG A 55 21.66 -21.42 -25.17
C ARG A 55 22.33 -21.10 -23.83
N LYS A 56 22.79 -19.86 -23.66
CA LYS A 56 23.36 -19.39 -22.40
C LYS A 56 22.30 -18.67 -21.57
N LEU A 57 22.26 -19.03 -20.29
CA LEU A 57 21.52 -18.28 -19.29
C LEU A 57 22.27 -16.99 -18.97
N ALA A 58 21.60 -15.87 -19.16
CA ALA A 58 22.17 -14.53 -19.03
C ALA A 58 21.22 -13.63 -18.25
N ARG A 59 21.81 -12.58 -17.66
CA ARG A 59 21.09 -11.51 -16.99
C ARG A 59 20.00 -10.90 -17.89
N GLY A 60 18.86 -10.54 -17.29
CA GLY A 60 17.72 -9.93 -17.95
C GLY A 60 16.76 -10.92 -18.60
N GLN A 61 17.18 -12.16 -18.85
CA GLN A 61 16.31 -13.20 -19.40
C GLN A 61 15.22 -13.59 -18.41
N PHE A 62 14.02 -13.83 -18.93
CA PHE A 62 12.90 -14.39 -18.18
C PHE A 62 12.87 -15.89 -18.34
N VAL A 63 12.58 -16.58 -17.26
CA VAL A 63 12.66 -18.03 -17.17
C VAL A 63 11.47 -18.62 -16.44
N LEU A 64 11.15 -19.85 -16.82
CA LEU A 64 10.24 -20.72 -16.08
C LEU A 64 11.03 -21.66 -15.20
N VAL A 65 10.65 -21.73 -13.93
CA VAL A 65 11.24 -22.61 -12.91
C VAL A 65 10.15 -23.57 -12.44
N SER A 66 10.46 -24.85 -12.21
CA SER A 66 9.45 -25.76 -11.68
C SER A 66 8.97 -25.29 -10.30
N ALA A 67 7.65 -25.24 -10.12
CA ALA A 67 7.06 -24.88 -8.83
C ALA A 67 7.44 -25.92 -7.76
N GLY A 68 7.72 -25.46 -6.52
CA GLY A 68 8.01 -26.32 -5.37
C GLY A 68 9.47 -26.80 -5.24
N ILE A 69 10.39 -26.24 -6.02
CA ILE A 69 11.83 -26.52 -5.93
C ILE A 69 12.46 -25.96 -4.64
N ASP A 70 11.87 -24.92 -4.07
CA ASP A 70 12.39 -24.14 -2.96
C ASP A 70 12.22 -24.80 -1.58
N LYS A 71 11.42 -25.86 -1.44
CA LYS A 71 11.03 -26.47 -0.13
C LYS A 71 10.49 -25.46 0.90
N GLN A 72 10.36 -24.19 0.56
CA GLN A 72 9.67 -23.21 1.39
C GLN A 72 8.21 -23.59 1.33
N GLU A 73 7.55 -23.57 2.48
CA GLU A 73 6.09 -23.68 2.49
C GLU A 73 5.55 -22.67 1.49
N PRO A 74 4.61 -23.07 0.63
CA PRO A 74 3.99 -22.15 -0.30
C PRO A 74 3.42 -20.99 0.52
N HIS A 75 4.12 -19.84 0.49
CA HIS A 75 3.81 -18.64 1.26
C HIS A 75 2.29 -18.41 1.20
N GLU A 76 1.70 -18.14 2.37
CA GLU A 76 0.27 -18.23 2.79
C GLU A 76 -0.83 -18.16 1.70
N ASP A 77 -0.59 -17.44 0.61
CA ASP A 77 -1.43 -17.34 -0.60
C ASP A 77 -1.69 -18.69 -1.33
N TRP A 78 -0.82 -19.71 -1.24
CA TRP A 78 -1.02 -20.97 -1.99
C TRP A 78 -1.90 -21.99 -1.24
N VAL A 79 -1.76 -22.11 0.08
CA VAL A 79 -2.58 -23.02 0.90
C VAL A 79 -4.04 -22.59 0.87
N PHE A 80 -4.31 -21.27 0.82
CA PHE A 80 -5.67 -20.76 0.78
C PHE A 80 -6.41 -21.05 -0.54
N ASN A 81 -5.71 -21.46 -1.62
CA ASN A 81 -6.24 -21.19 -2.95
C ASN A 81 -5.92 -22.19 -4.07
N GLN A 82 -5.33 -23.36 -3.80
CA GLN A 82 -5.07 -24.37 -4.85
C GLN A 82 -6.28 -24.70 -5.74
N LYS A 83 -7.50 -24.75 -5.18
CA LYS A 83 -8.72 -25.03 -5.96
C LYS A 83 -9.34 -23.80 -6.63
N LYS A 84 -9.00 -22.58 -6.19
CA LYS A 84 -9.58 -21.31 -6.65
C LYS A 84 -8.66 -20.47 -7.55
N THR A 85 -7.39 -20.85 -7.71
CA THR A 85 -6.37 -20.11 -8.48
C THR A 85 -5.81 -20.89 -9.67
N LYS A 86 -6.53 -21.93 -10.12
CA LYS A 86 -6.16 -22.65 -11.33
C LYS A 86 -6.39 -21.73 -12.53
N SER A 87 -5.29 -21.36 -13.19
CA SER A 87 -5.31 -20.53 -14.39
C SER A 87 -5.72 -21.35 -15.60
N VAL A 88 -6.37 -20.71 -16.58
CA VAL A 88 -6.49 -21.27 -17.93
C VAL A 88 -5.12 -21.41 -18.61
N ASN A 89 -4.13 -20.62 -18.18
CA ASN A 89 -2.73 -20.81 -18.56
C ASN A 89 -2.12 -21.98 -17.78
N GLU A 90 -2.07 -23.16 -18.40
CA GLU A 90 -1.54 -24.37 -17.77
C GLU A 90 -0.05 -24.27 -17.38
N VAL A 91 0.73 -23.37 -17.99
CA VAL A 91 2.12 -23.08 -17.59
C VAL A 91 2.14 -22.48 -16.19
N ALA A 92 1.27 -21.51 -15.91
CA ALA A 92 1.19 -20.82 -14.62
C ALA A 92 0.71 -21.73 -13.47
N ASN A 93 0.16 -22.91 -13.80
CA ASN A 93 -0.20 -23.93 -12.82
C ASN A 93 0.99 -24.83 -12.44
N LYS A 94 2.02 -24.91 -13.28
CA LYS A 94 3.14 -25.87 -13.16
C LYS A 94 4.48 -25.20 -12.86
N TYR A 95 4.65 -23.95 -13.28
CA TYR A 95 5.93 -23.25 -13.23
C TYR A 95 5.78 -21.87 -12.58
N TRP A 96 6.89 -21.41 -12.00
CA TRP A 96 7.08 -20.05 -11.54
C TRP A 96 7.80 -19.24 -12.60
N PHE A 97 7.48 -17.95 -12.65
CA PHE A 97 8.10 -16.99 -13.54
C PHE A 97 9.18 -16.24 -12.77
N ALA A 98 10.38 -16.15 -13.35
CA ALA A 98 11.48 -15.42 -12.76
C ALA A 98 12.25 -14.64 -13.82
N GLN A 99 12.94 -13.59 -13.40
CA GLN A 99 13.94 -12.91 -14.21
C GLN A 99 15.32 -13.11 -13.59
N ILE A 100 16.31 -13.43 -14.43
CA ILE A 100 17.69 -13.60 -13.99
C ILE A 100 18.31 -12.22 -13.72
N ILE A 101 18.70 -11.98 -12.48
CA ILE A 101 19.38 -10.75 -12.06
C ILE A 101 20.90 -10.93 -12.17
N ASP A 102 21.42 -12.06 -11.70
CA ASP A 102 22.84 -12.40 -11.78
C ASP A 102 23.02 -13.84 -12.27
N ALA A 103 23.85 -13.99 -13.32
CA ALA A 103 24.22 -15.26 -13.91
C ALA A 103 25.74 -15.51 -13.86
N THR A 104 26.50 -14.68 -13.14
CA THR A 104 27.97 -14.78 -13.03
C THR A 104 28.41 -15.77 -11.96
N ARG A 105 27.56 -16.01 -10.96
CA ARG A 105 27.79 -16.94 -9.86
C ARG A 105 27.50 -18.39 -10.30
N GLU A 106 27.86 -19.34 -9.45
CA GLU A 106 27.53 -20.75 -9.65
C GLU A 106 26.01 -20.96 -9.75
N ASN A 107 25.27 -20.42 -8.76
CA ASN A 107 23.81 -20.30 -8.79
C ASN A 107 23.36 -19.04 -9.53
N LEU A 108 22.11 -19.05 -10.01
CA LEU A 108 21.46 -17.88 -10.57
C LEU A 108 20.77 -17.12 -9.46
N HIS A 109 21.04 -15.82 -9.35
CA HIS A 109 20.18 -14.95 -8.56
C HIS A 109 18.99 -14.52 -9.41
N VAL A 110 17.78 -14.82 -8.97
CA VAL A 110 16.55 -14.52 -9.71
C VAL A 110 15.58 -13.68 -8.90
N ARG A 111 14.77 -12.89 -9.60
CA ARG A 111 13.63 -12.16 -9.02
C ARG A 111 12.33 -12.74 -9.56
N TRP A 112 11.40 -13.00 -8.66
CA TRP A 112 10.15 -13.71 -8.97
C TRP A 112 9.07 -12.78 -9.53
N PHE A 113 8.15 -13.38 -10.29
CA PHE A 113 6.94 -12.74 -10.79
C PHE A 113 5.72 -13.53 -10.34
N ASP A 114 4.69 -12.79 -9.92
CA ASP A 114 3.39 -13.35 -9.61
C ASP A 114 2.53 -13.39 -10.88
N HIS A 115 1.99 -14.55 -11.23
CA HIS A 115 1.00 -14.62 -12.30
C HIS A 115 -0.34 -14.03 -11.82
N SER A 116 -1.10 -13.36 -12.70
CA SER A 116 -2.38 -12.71 -12.38
C SER A 116 -3.33 -13.58 -11.54
N SER A 117 -3.50 -14.85 -11.94
CA SER A 117 -4.34 -15.84 -11.22
C SER A 117 -3.92 -16.15 -9.79
N LYS A 118 -2.68 -15.81 -9.40
CA LYS A 118 -2.09 -16.06 -8.09
C LYS A 118 -2.17 -14.85 -7.16
N THR A 119 -2.77 -13.75 -7.62
CA THR A 119 -2.99 -12.56 -6.81
C THR A 119 -4.35 -12.64 -6.10
N THR A 120 -4.43 -12.08 -4.90
CA THR A 120 -5.65 -12.08 -4.06
C THR A 120 -6.84 -11.35 -4.68
N LEU A 121 -6.59 -10.44 -5.63
CA LEU A 121 -7.64 -9.62 -6.26
C LEU A 121 -8.20 -10.21 -7.57
N LEU A 122 -7.50 -11.14 -8.24
CA LEU A 122 -7.76 -11.44 -9.66
C LEU A 122 -8.15 -12.89 -9.96
N ALA A 123 -8.45 -13.73 -8.97
CA ALA A 123 -8.81 -15.14 -9.24
C ALA A 123 -10.02 -15.31 -10.20
N GLY A 124 -10.93 -14.33 -10.28
CA GLY A 124 -12.05 -14.32 -11.24
C GLY A 124 -11.87 -13.34 -12.41
N LEU A 125 -10.86 -12.48 -12.38
CA LEU A 125 -10.56 -11.45 -13.39
C LEU A 125 -9.18 -11.68 -14.01
N GLU A 126 -8.71 -12.93 -13.99
CA GLU A 126 -7.35 -13.27 -14.39
C GLU A 126 -7.10 -12.88 -15.84
N ARG A 127 -5.92 -12.32 -16.08
CA ARG A 127 -5.36 -12.15 -17.41
C ARG A 127 -4.29 -13.23 -17.63
N PRO A 128 -4.48 -14.19 -18.53
CA PRO A 128 -3.64 -15.40 -18.63
C PRO A 128 -2.16 -15.18 -18.97
N LEU A 129 -1.80 -14.00 -19.48
CA LEU A 129 -0.43 -13.64 -19.85
C LEU A 129 0.14 -12.47 -19.02
N GLU A 130 -0.63 -11.99 -18.05
CA GLU A 130 -0.19 -10.88 -17.20
C GLU A 130 0.61 -11.39 -16.01
N LEU A 131 1.80 -10.82 -15.86
CA LEU A 131 2.72 -11.05 -14.76
C LEU A 131 2.89 -9.75 -13.96
N PHE A 132 3.11 -9.93 -12.66
CA PHE A 132 3.36 -8.86 -11.70
C PHE A 132 4.76 -9.03 -11.16
N LEU A 133 5.57 -7.97 -11.22
CA LEU A 133 6.90 -8.02 -10.65
C LEU A 133 6.78 -8.14 -9.12
N SER A 134 7.34 -9.20 -8.53
CA SER A 134 7.29 -9.42 -7.10
C SER A 134 8.49 -8.77 -6.41
N GLN A 135 8.31 -8.32 -5.18
CA GLN A 135 9.41 -7.83 -4.31
C GLN A 135 10.19 -9.00 -3.67
N ARG A 136 10.33 -10.12 -4.39
CA ARG A 136 10.91 -11.38 -3.91
C ARG A 136 12.01 -11.85 -4.85
N CYS A 137 13.10 -12.33 -4.28
CA CYS A 137 14.23 -12.90 -5.01
C CYS A 137 14.77 -14.14 -4.29
N ASP A 138 15.48 -14.99 -5.02
CA ASP A 138 16.13 -16.17 -4.46
C ASP A 138 17.33 -16.59 -5.32
N ASP A 139 18.23 -17.41 -4.74
CA ASP A 139 19.32 -18.05 -5.46
C ASP A 139 18.90 -19.48 -5.86
N ILE A 140 18.83 -19.74 -7.16
CA ILE A 140 18.42 -21.05 -7.70
C ILE A 140 19.57 -21.74 -8.43
N GLN A 141 19.57 -23.08 -8.42
CA GLN A 141 20.48 -23.83 -9.29
C GLN A 141 20.11 -23.61 -10.76
N ARG A 142 21.12 -23.60 -11.63
CA ARG A 142 20.93 -23.45 -13.09
C ARG A 142 19.98 -24.51 -13.65
N THR A 143 20.10 -25.75 -13.18
CA THR A 143 19.26 -26.92 -13.56
C THR A 143 17.78 -26.77 -13.22
N HIS A 144 17.42 -25.83 -12.34
CA HIS A 144 16.02 -25.55 -11.99
C HIS A 144 15.29 -24.80 -13.12
N VAL A 145 16.02 -24.14 -14.03
CA VAL A 145 15.45 -23.46 -15.19
C VAL A 145 14.95 -24.49 -16.21
N LYS A 146 13.67 -24.39 -16.56
CA LYS A 146 13.00 -25.25 -17.53
C LYS A 146 12.89 -24.63 -18.90
N ARG A 147 12.57 -23.34 -18.98
CA ARG A 147 12.43 -22.61 -20.26
C ARG A 147 12.86 -21.17 -20.12
N ILE A 148 13.27 -20.57 -21.23
CA ILE A 148 13.38 -19.11 -21.39
C ILE A 148 12.08 -18.65 -22.04
N VAL A 149 11.49 -17.58 -21.52
CA VAL A 149 10.27 -16.95 -22.04
C VAL A 149 10.55 -15.49 -22.37
N GLU A 150 9.74 -14.93 -23.26
CA GLU A 150 9.75 -13.50 -23.53
C GLU A 150 8.68 -12.82 -22.71
N VAL A 151 9.05 -11.73 -22.03
CA VAL A 151 8.14 -10.89 -21.26
C VAL A 151 8.34 -9.44 -21.69
N ARG A 152 7.26 -8.76 -22.07
CA ARG A 152 7.28 -7.35 -22.47
C ARG A 152 6.93 -6.46 -21.27
N TRP A 153 7.69 -5.39 -21.06
CA TRP A 153 7.26 -4.32 -20.16
C TRP A 153 6.31 -3.38 -20.88
N LEU A 154 5.21 -3.02 -20.24
CA LEU A 154 4.25 -2.05 -20.74
C LEU A 154 4.15 -0.87 -19.77
N GLY A 155 4.51 0.32 -20.27
CA GLY A 155 4.49 1.55 -19.47
C GLY A 155 3.08 2.10 -19.19
N PRO A 156 2.97 3.18 -18.39
CA PRO A 156 1.69 3.78 -17.99
C PRO A 156 0.76 4.14 -19.15
N ASP A 157 1.33 4.66 -20.23
CA ASP A 157 0.58 5.11 -21.41
C ASP A 157 0.31 3.99 -22.42
N GLN A 158 0.85 2.79 -22.18
CA GLN A 158 0.69 1.64 -23.06
C GLN A 158 -0.52 0.81 -22.64
N HIS A 159 -1.35 0.48 -23.62
CA HIS A 159 -2.51 -0.37 -23.40
C HIS A 159 -2.07 -1.83 -23.33
N ALA A 160 -2.69 -2.57 -22.42
CA ALA A 160 -2.55 -4.01 -22.44
C ALA A 160 -3.19 -4.56 -23.73
N PRO A 161 -2.57 -5.52 -24.42
CA PRO A 161 -3.12 -6.11 -25.64
C PRO A 161 -4.56 -6.61 -25.42
N ASP A 162 -5.45 -6.33 -26.37
CA ASP A 162 -6.85 -6.82 -26.35
C ASP A 162 -6.92 -8.33 -26.61
N HIS A 163 -5.90 -8.89 -27.26
CA HIS A 163 -5.70 -10.31 -27.50
C HIS A 163 -4.36 -10.79 -26.92
N GLU A 164 -4.30 -12.08 -26.59
CA GLU A 164 -3.18 -12.71 -25.88
C GLU A 164 -1.89 -12.78 -26.74
N GLU A 165 -1.05 -11.74 -26.70
CA GLU A 165 0.27 -11.70 -27.35
C GLU A 165 1.44 -11.72 -26.36
N GLY A 166 1.86 -12.93 -25.96
CA GLY A 166 3.04 -13.12 -25.11
C GLY A 166 2.88 -12.57 -23.69
N TYR A 167 3.80 -12.95 -22.81
CA TYR A 167 3.76 -12.49 -21.43
C TYR A 167 4.09 -11.00 -21.34
N TYR A 168 3.47 -10.30 -20.41
CA TYR A 168 3.76 -8.89 -20.17
C TYR A 168 3.71 -8.52 -18.68
N VAL A 169 4.37 -7.41 -18.33
CA VAL A 169 4.37 -6.82 -16.98
C VAL A 169 4.09 -5.33 -17.05
N ARG A 170 3.25 -4.85 -16.14
CA ARG A 170 2.90 -3.43 -15.96
C ARG A 170 3.15 -2.95 -14.55
N PHE A 171 2.91 -3.84 -13.59
CA PHE A 171 2.84 -3.49 -12.18
C PHE A 171 3.82 -4.31 -11.35
N ILE A 172 4.29 -3.68 -10.29
CA ILE A 172 4.93 -4.31 -9.14
C ILE A 172 3.83 -4.66 -8.16
N ARG A 173 3.80 -5.92 -7.69
CA ARG A 173 3.00 -6.30 -6.53
C ARG A 173 3.88 -6.16 -5.29
N THR A 174 3.48 -5.25 -4.41
CA THR A 174 4.14 -5.03 -3.13
C THR A 174 3.69 -6.06 -2.11
N LEU A 175 4.44 -6.18 -1.01
CA LEU A 175 4.17 -7.18 0.03
C LEU A 175 2.86 -6.93 0.81
N ASP A 176 2.32 -5.70 0.78
CA ASP A 176 0.99 -5.37 1.33
C ASP A 176 -0.15 -5.65 0.33
N SER A 177 0.13 -6.38 -0.76
CA SER A 177 -0.80 -6.68 -1.86
C SER A 177 -1.33 -5.45 -2.62
N SER A 178 -0.65 -4.30 -2.53
CA SER A 178 -0.90 -3.18 -3.44
C SER A 178 -0.15 -3.34 -4.77
N PHE A 179 -0.54 -2.52 -5.74
CA PHE A 179 0.00 -2.55 -7.10
C PHE A 179 0.52 -1.16 -7.44
N THR A 180 1.79 -1.07 -7.82
CA THR A 180 2.42 0.17 -8.29
C THR A 180 2.96 -0.01 -9.69
N TRP A 181 3.14 1.07 -10.44
CA TRP A 181 3.72 0.97 -11.79
C TRP A 181 5.16 0.46 -11.71
N ALA A 182 5.48 -0.54 -12.55
CA ALA A 182 6.85 -0.92 -12.81
C ALA A 182 7.48 0.10 -13.75
N ALA A 183 8.66 0.62 -13.42
CA ALA A 183 9.46 1.43 -14.33
C ALA A 183 10.17 0.54 -15.35
N SER A 184 10.61 1.13 -16.47
CA SER A 184 11.38 0.39 -17.49
C SER A 184 12.65 -0.22 -16.90
N GLY A 185 13.38 0.54 -16.07
CA GLY A 185 14.59 0.08 -15.38
C GLY A 185 14.35 -1.04 -14.37
N ASP A 186 13.12 -1.20 -13.87
CA ASP A 186 12.78 -2.34 -13.03
C ASP A 186 12.80 -3.64 -13.82
N VAL A 187 12.60 -3.62 -15.14
CA VAL A 187 12.43 -4.82 -15.97
C VAL A 187 13.56 -4.97 -16.98
N GLN A 188 14.04 -3.89 -17.56
CA GLN A 188 15.10 -3.86 -18.56
C GLN A 188 16.44 -3.68 -17.85
N LEU A 189 17.06 -4.80 -17.45
CA LEU A 189 18.26 -4.78 -16.62
C LEU A 189 19.52 -4.46 -17.44
N ASP A 190 20.31 -3.50 -17.00
CA ASP A 190 21.67 -3.25 -17.49
C ASP A 190 22.73 -3.92 -16.61
N ARG A 191 24.02 -3.73 -16.92
CA ARG A 191 25.13 -4.33 -16.15
C ARG A 191 25.25 -3.80 -14.72
N SER A 192 24.86 -2.55 -14.48
CA SER A 192 24.92 -1.87 -13.18
C SER A 192 23.71 -2.13 -12.30
N THR A 193 22.63 -2.68 -12.86
CA THR A 193 21.38 -2.84 -12.12
C THR A 193 21.59 -3.80 -10.92
N GLU A 194 21.23 -3.38 -9.73
CA GLU A 194 21.26 -4.24 -8.54
C GLU A 194 19.91 -4.95 -8.33
N CYS A 195 19.87 -5.94 -7.45
CA CYS A 195 18.60 -6.60 -7.13
C CYS A 195 17.78 -5.71 -6.18
N GLY A 196 16.82 -4.97 -6.73
CA GLY A 196 15.94 -4.12 -5.92
C GLY A 196 15.16 -4.88 -4.82
N ALA A 197 14.90 -6.19 -4.99
CA ALA A 197 14.30 -7.01 -3.95
C ALA A 197 15.27 -7.27 -2.77
N CYS A 198 16.55 -7.52 -3.05
CA CYS A 198 17.59 -7.59 -2.02
C CYS A 198 17.76 -6.23 -1.33
N ASP A 199 17.70 -5.13 -2.07
CA ASP A 199 17.86 -3.80 -1.49
C ASP A 199 16.69 -3.42 -0.62
N LEU A 200 15.45 -3.74 -1.02
CA LEU A 200 14.27 -3.63 -0.16
C LEU A 200 14.38 -4.51 1.09
N ALA A 201 14.91 -5.74 0.96
CA ALA A 201 15.15 -6.59 2.11
C ALA A 201 16.20 -5.98 3.06
N LYS A 202 17.29 -5.39 2.54
CA LYS A 202 18.28 -4.63 3.32
C LYS A 202 17.70 -3.34 3.91
N ASP A 203 16.80 -2.67 3.21
CA ASP A 203 16.15 -1.42 3.65
C ASP A 203 15.19 -1.68 4.82
N ARG A 204 14.54 -2.84 4.79
CA ARG A 204 13.73 -3.37 5.89
C ARG A 204 14.57 -3.91 7.05
N GLN A 205 15.87 -4.19 6.84
CA GLN A 205 16.74 -4.54 7.95
C GLN A 205 16.88 -3.35 8.88
N THR A 206 16.64 -3.61 10.15
CA THR A 206 16.86 -2.58 11.16
C THR A 206 18.34 -2.35 11.34
N ARG A 207 18.78 -1.11 11.15
CA ARG A 207 20.18 -0.72 11.22
C ARG A 207 20.33 0.49 12.10
N PHE A 208 21.31 0.45 12.98
CA PHE A 208 21.71 1.59 13.78
C PHE A 208 23.00 2.20 13.22
N ASP A 209 22.94 3.46 12.82
CA ASP A 209 24.12 4.23 12.43
C ASP A 209 24.71 4.92 13.67
N ILE A 210 25.89 4.46 14.08
CA ILE A 210 26.59 4.97 15.26
C ILE A 210 27.10 6.41 15.02
N SER A 211 27.38 6.78 13.77
CA SER A 211 28.00 8.06 13.43
C SER A 211 27.08 9.26 13.69
N ASP A 212 25.77 9.06 13.56
CA ASP A 212 24.78 10.10 13.82
C ASP A 212 23.60 9.68 14.70
N GLY A 213 23.63 8.45 15.22
CA GLY A 213 22.65 7.95 16.17
C GLY A 213 21.29 7.65 15.54
N THR A 214 21.23 7.46 14.22
CA THR A 214 20.01 7.17 13.48
C THR A 214 19.68 5.68 13.54
N LEU A 215 18.45 5.35 13.94
CA LEU A 215 17.90 4.01 13.79
C LEU A 215 17.00 3.97 12.56
N ARG A 216 17.40 3.20 11.56
CA ARG A 216 16.53 2.89 10.43
C ARG A 216 15.74 1.64 10.73
N ILE A 217 14.41 1.74 10.77
CA ILE A 217 13.48 0.64 11.05
C ILE A 217 12.31 0.70 10.07
N GLN A 218 12.04 -0.38 9.33
CA GLN A 218 11.02 -0.39 8.25
C GLN A 218 11.19 0.75 7.21
N GLY A 219 12.42 1.16 6.91
CA GLY A 219 12.70 2.31 6.04
C GLY A 219 12.44 3.69 6.67
N LEU A 220 12.03 3.75 7.94
CA LEU A 220 11.88 5.00 8.70
C LEU A 220 13.16 5.32 9.47
N ASP A 221 13.73 6.49 9.23
CA ASP A 221 14.88 7.02 9.98
C ASP A 221 14.42 7.68 11.28
N VAL A 222 14.66 7.02 12.41
CA VAL A 222 14.27 7.46 13.76
C VAL A 222 15.49 8.01 14.49
N HIS A 223 15.35 9.20 15.07
CA HIS A 223 16.39 9.86 15.86
C HIS A 223 15.99 9.95 17.33
N ARG A 224 16.98 10.15 18.19
CA ARG A 224 16.72 10.41 19.61
C ARG A 224 15.93 11.71 19.79
N GLY A 225 14.74 11.62 20.38
CA GLY A 225 13.82 12.74 20.60
C GLY A 225 12.64 12.76 19.63
N ASP A 226 12.64 11.89 18.61
CA ASP A 226 11.48 11.67 17.75
C ASP A 226 10.38 10.94 18.54
N PHE A 227 9.13 11.32 18.26
CA PHE A 227 7.95 10.61 18.76
C PHE A 227 7.39 9.73 17.65
N LEU A 228 6.92 8.53 18.01
CA LEU A 228 6.36 7.56 17.08
C LEU A 228 4.90 7.26 17.43
N VAL A 229 4.07 7.09 16.40
CA VAL A 229 2.74 6.48 16.51
C VAL A 229 2.76 5.11 15.85
N THR A 230 2.19 4.12 16.52
CA THR A 230 2.09 2.74 16.05
C THR A 230 0.62 2.30 16.04
N GLN A 231 0.30 1.25 15.29
CA GLN A 231 -0.96 0.54 15.56
C GLN A 231 -0.96 -0.01 16.99
N PRO A 232 -2.15 -0.19 17.61
CA PRO A 232 -2.24 -0.83 18.92
C PRO A 232 -1.55 -2.19 18.89
N ILE A 233 -0.51 -2.35 19.70
CA ILE A 233 0.27 -3.58 19.80
C ILE A 233 -0.48 -4.50 20.78
N PRO A 234 -0.95 -5.69 20.36
CA PRO A 234 -1.74 -6.61 21.21
C PRO A 234 -1.04 -7.03 22.49
N THR A 235 0.30 -7.01 22.51
CA THR A 235 1.13 -7.32 23.69
C THR A 235 1.41 -6.11 24.59
N SER A 236 0.82 -4.94 24.31
CA SER A 236 0.86 -3.80 25.23
C SER A 236 -0.28 -3.92 26.24
N PRO A 237 -0.01 -4.62 27.35
CA PRO A 237 0.07 -3.92 28.62
C PRO A 237 1.26 -4.42 29.48
N TRP A 238 2.21 -3.52 29.78
CA TRP A 238 3.11 -3.56 30.95
C TRP A 238 3.88 -4.87 31.23
N PHE A 239 5.10 -5.00 30.71
CA PHE A 239 5.97 -6.17 30.97
C PHE A 239 6.72 -6.07 32.32
N PRO A 240 6.94 -7.19 33.05
CA PRO A 240 7.86 -7.27 34.18
C PRO A 240 9.34 -7.30 33.74
N ASN A 241 10.20 -6.72 34.58
CA ASN A 241 11.63 -6.41 34.41
C ASN A 241 12.63 -7.55 34.05
N SER A 242 12.18 -8.74 33.66
CA SER A 242 13.04 -9.94 33.64
C SER A 242 13.16 -10.61 32.28
N SER A 243 13.65 -9.91 31.25
CA SER A 243 14.20 -10.55 30.05
C SER A 243 14.85 -9.55 29.09
N ILE A 244 15.94 -8.89 29.49
CA ILE A 244 16.72 -8.04 28.56
C ILE A 244 18.23 -8.31 28.72
N PRO A 245 18.94 -8.78 27.69
CA PRO A 245 20.39 -8.98 27.71
C PRO A 245 21.15 -7.68 27.94
N LEU A 246 22.22 -7.72 28.74
CA LEU A 246 23.00 -6.54 29.17
C LEU A 246 23.64 -5.76 28.01
N ASP A 247 23.95 -6.42 26.89
CA ASP A 247 24.78 -5.86 25.82
C ASP A 247 24.05 -4.79 24.98
N ASN A 248 22.73 -4.71 25.05
CA ASN A 248 21.91 -3.78 24.26
C ASN A 248 21.57 -2.47 25.01
N ARG A 249 22.07 -2.28 26.24
CA ARG A 249 21.79 -1.09 27.08
C ARG A 249 22.44 0.22 26.62
N ARG A 250 23.26 0.22 25.56
CA ARG A 250 23.95 1.43 25.09
C ARG A 250 23.44 1.96 23.74
N ALA A 251 22.50 1.25 23.10
CA ALA A 251 21.90 1.64 21.83
C ALA A 251 20.43 2.07 22.05
N TYR A 252 20.21 3.29 22.55
CA TYR A 252 18.85 3.83 22.77
C TYR A 252 18.56 5.06 21.89
N PRO A 253 18.09 4.86 20.65
CA PRO A 253 17.56 5.92 19.81
C PRO A 253 16.03 5.99 19.90
N GLY A 254 15.51 6.85 20.78
CA GLY A 254 14.08 7.19 20.81
C GLY A 254 13.38 6.70 22.06
N GLN A 255 12.87 7.63 22.85
CA GLN A 255 11.95 7.33 23.93
C GLN A 255 10.58 7.12 23.30
N ILE A 256 10.10 5.87 23.28
CA ILE A 256 8.76 5.56 22.79
C ILE A 256 7.80 5.92 23.90
N PHE A 257 7.09 7.03 23.77
CA PHE A 257 6.09 7.42 24.75
C PHE A 257 4.78 6.74 24.40
N GLN A 258 4.30 5.87 25.29
CA GLN A 258 2.91 5.46 25.24
C GLN A 258 2.07 6.64 25.70
N VAL A 259 1.20 7.09 24.81
CA VAL A 259 0.35 8.24 25.03
C VAL A 259 -1.03 7.74 25.39
N VAL A 260 -1.49 8.05 26.60
CA VAL A 260 -2.87 7.80 27.01
C VAL A 260 -3.70 9.03 26.67
N ARG A 261 -4.77 8.80 25.92
CA ARG A 261 -5.73 9.81 25.49
C ARG A 261 -6.32 10.51 26.72
N ALA A 262 -6.25 11.85 26.78
CA ALA A 262 -7.02 12.61 27.74
C ALA A 262 -8.53 12.49 27.41
N PRO A 263 -9.42 12.27 28.40
CA PRO A 263 -10.84 12.02 28.14
C PRO A 263 -11.57 13.15 27.42
N PHE A 264 -11.04 14.38 27.46
CA PHE A 264 -11.77 15.60 27.04
C PHE A 264 -11.23 16.30 25.79
N GLU A 265 -10.00 16.02 25.33
CA GLU A 265 -9.41 16.65 24.14
C GLU A 265 -8.69 15.63 23.25
N ARG A 266 -9.14 15.47 21.99
CA ARG A 266 -8.67 14.39 21.09
C ARG A 266 -7.19 14.46 20.70
N ARG A 267 -6.53 15.62 20.88
CA ARG A 267 -5.14 15.88 20.47
C ARG A 267 -4.22 16.33 21.62
N ARG A 268 -4.71 16.33 22.87
CA ARG A 268 -3.87 16.49 24.07
C ARG A 268 -3.53 15.14 24.66
N LEU A 269 -2.28 15.00 25.03
CA LEU A 269 -1.65 13.78 25.46
C LEU A 269 -1.17 13.95 26.90
N CYS A 270 -1.12 12.84 27.63
CA CYS A 270 -0.48 12.78 28.93
C CYS A 270 0.81 11.95 28.82
N LEU A 271 1.93 12.51 29.28
CA LEU A 271 3.22 11.83 29.29
C LEU A 271 3.26 10.84 30.47
N MET A 272 3.50 9.56 30.22
CA MET A 272 3.63 8.59 31.32
C MET A 272 5.07 8.58 31.87
N ASP A 273 5.22 8.64 33.20
CA ASP A 273 6.53 8.41 33.83
C ASP A 273 6.97 6.96 33.60
N ALA A 274 8.23 6.81 33.18
CA ALA A 274 8.78 5.60 32.59
C ALA A 274 8.74 4.38 33.53
N TRP A 275 7.76 3.50 33.33
CA TRP A 275 7.94 2.05 33.46
C TRP A 275 8.08 1.48 32.06
N ALA A 276 9.33 1.31 31.63
CA ALA A 276 9.77 0.56 30.46
C ALA A 276 8.74 0.43 29.32
N SER A 277 8.46 1.52 28.61
CA SER A 277 8.17 1.44 27.18
C SER A 277 9.45 1.08 26.41
N MET A 278 10.18 0.07 26.90
CA MET A 278 11.21 -0.62 26.15
C MET A 278 10.48 -1.58 25.22
N LEU A 279 9.78 -1.01 24.24
CA LEU A 279 9.41 -1.78 23.07
C LEU A 279 10.72 -2.17 22.40
N GLU A 280 11.04 -3.46 22.44
CA GLU A 280 12.17 -3.97 21.70
C GLU A 280 11.96 -3.63 20.21
N TRP A 281 13.02 -3.18 19.55
CA TRP A 281 12.98 -2.86 18.13
C TRP A 281 12.46 -4.04 17.30
N GLU A 282 12.67 -5.27 17.77
CA GLU A 282 12.12 -6.48 17.17
C GLU A 282 10.58 -6.49 17.16
N THR A 283 9.94 -6.12 18.27
CA THR A 283 8.47 -5.98 18.33
C THR A 283 7.99 -4.85 17.43
N LEU A 284 8.69 -3.71 17.42
CA LEU A 284 8.29 -2.55 16.61
C LEU A 284 8.34 -2.82 15.11
N LYS A 285 9.27 -3.66 14.64
CA LYS A 285 9.37 -4.08 13.24
C LYS A 285 8.14 -4.84 12.74
N GLU A 286 7.27 -5.32 13.62
CA GLU A 286 6.07 -6.06 13.23
C GLU A 286 4.86 -5.15 13.00
N TYR A 287 4.88 -3.89 13.47
CA TYR A 287 3.73 -2.98 13.40
C TYR A 287 4.03 -1.80 12.50
N PRO A 288 3.05 -1.31 11.71
CA PRO A 288 3.21 -0.06 10.98
C PRO A 288 3.44 1.11 11.94
N MET A 289 4.47 1.91 11.65
CA MET A 289 4.84 3.08 12.46
C MET A 289 4.98 4.35 11.61
N ARG A 290 4.79 5.50 12.25
CA ARG A 290 5.07 6.82 11.67
C ARG A 290 5.65 7.75 12.74
N LYS A 291 6.41 8.75 12.31
CA LYS A 291 6.73 9.89 13.19
C LYS A 291 5.47 10.68 13.50
N CYS A 292 5.40 11.18 14.72
CA CYS A 292 4.46 12.21 15.11
C CYS A 292 5.20 13.36 15.77
N TYR A 293 4.53 14.50 15.86
CA TYR A 293 5.09 15.72 16.40
C TYR A 293 4.30 16.14 17.60
N ILE A 294 4.99 16.28 18.72
CA ILE A 294 4.42 16.70 19.98
C ILE A 294 5.03 18.05 20.33
N ARG A 295 4.23 18.99 20.82
CA ARG A 295 4.70 20.27 21.37
C ARG A 295 4.04 20.56 22.71
N HIS A 296 4.75 21.29 23.56
CA HIS A 296 4.15 21.88 24.76
C HIS A 296 3.28 23.10 24.37
N PRO A 297 2.08 23.29 24.94
CA PRO A 297 1.23 24.47 24.67
C PRO A 297 1.96 25.81 24.88
N ASP A 298 2.76 25.95 25.94
CA ASP A 298 3.57 27.15 26.19
C ASP A 298 4.72 27.38 25.18
N ALA A 299 4.87 26.51 24.17
CA ALA A 299 5.82 26.73 23.07
C ALA A 299 5.23 27.61 21.96
N PHE A 300 3.96 28.00 22.04
CA PHE A 300 3.28 28.87 21.09
C PHE A 300 3.05 30.26 21.71
N ASP A 301 3.21 31.31 20.91
CA ASP A 301 2.98 32.69 21.36
C ASP A 301 1.49 32.95 21.63
N THR A 302 0.60 32.32 20.83
CA THR A 302 -0.86 32.44 20.98
C THR A 302 -1.59 31.09 20.85
N HIS A 303 -2.80 31.03 21.40
CA HIS A 303 -3.73 29.91 21.17
C HIS A 303 -4.06 29.72 19.67
N GLN A 304 -4.06 30.80 18.88
CA GLN A 304 -4.34 30.73 17.46
C GLN A 304 -3.19 30.04 16.70
N ASP A 305 -1.95 30.33 17.06
CA ASP A 305 -0.76 29.69 16.47
C ASP A 305 -0.71 28.20 16.80
N MET A 306 -1.03 27.86 18.05
CA MET A 306 -1.16 26.47 18.49
C MET A 306 -2.23 25.72 17.69
N ASN A 307 -3.43 26.28 17.57
CA ASN A 307 -4.52 25.66 16.81
C ASN A 307 -4.20 25.56 15.31
N SER A 308 -3.54 26.58 14.75
CA SER A 308 -3.05 26.58 13.38
C SER A 308 -2.07 25.44 13.16
N TRP A 309 -1.05 25.30 14.02
CA TRP A 309 -0.08 24.21 13.94
C TRP A 309 -0.77 22.84 14.05
N ILE A 310 -1.64 22.63 15.04
CA ILE A 310 -2.39 21.37 15.20
C ILE A 310 -3.23 21.05 13.95
N SER A 311 -3.80 22.04 13.28
CA SER A 311 -4.60 21.83 12.07
C SER A 311 -3.80 21.39 10.85
N GLN A 312 -2.49 21.64 10.82
CA GLN A 312 -1.63 21.32 9.68
C GLN A 312 -1.42 19.81 9.48
N SER A 313 -1.52 19.00 10.55
CA SER A 313 -1.30 17.56 10.44
C SER A 313 -2.08 16.77 11.51
N PRO A 314 -2.66 15.60 11.16
CA PRO A 314 -3.24 14.69 12.15
C PRO A 314 -2.18 14.04 13.05
N LEU A 315 -0.90 14.19 12.71
CA LEU A 315 0.24 13.71 13.50
C LEU A 315 0.78 14.78 14.47
N HIS A 316 0.10 15.93 14.58
CA HIS A 316 0.42 16.98 15.54
C HIS A 316 -0.38 16.82 16.84
N PHE A 317 0.32 16.80 17.96
CA PHE A 317 -0.23 16.60 19.28
C PHE A 317 0.35 17.57 20.30
N LEU A 318 -0.37 17.76 21.41
CA LEU A 318 0.06 18.58 22.54
C LEU A 318 0.34 17.74 23.78
N VAL A 319 1.30 18.16 24.60
CA VAL A 319 1.55 17.56 25.92
C VAL A 319 1.90 18.64 26.95
N ASP A 320 1.13 18.68 28.03
CA ASP A 320 1.26 19.59 29.18
C ASP A 320 1.03 18.88 30.52
N LEU A 321 0.69 17.60 30.48
CA LEU A 321 0.44 16.77 31.65
C LEU A 321 1.37 15.56 31.66
N ARG A 322 1.73 15.14 32.86
CA ARG A 322 2.45 13.91 33.15
C ARG A 322 1.65 13.03 34.10
N ALA A 323 1.51 11.76 33.77
CA ALA A 323 0.89 10.75 34.61
C ALA A 323 1.95 10.13 35.54
N VAL A 324 1.68 10.15 36.84
CA VAL A 324 2.60 9.63 37.86
C VAL A 324 2.03 8.35 38.46
N SER A 325 2.83 7.28 38.49
CA SER A 325 2.50 6.04 39.20
C SER A 325 2.94 6.14 40.66
N THR A 326 2.06 5.81 41.61
CA THR A 326 2.42 5.70 43.04
C THR A 326 2.71 4.24 43.38
N THR A 327 3.93 3.92 43.79
CA THR A 327 4.25 2.62 44.43
C THR A 327 3.75 2.54 45.88
N GLU A 328 3.16 3.59 46.43
CA GLU A 328 2.70 3.64 47.82
C GLU A 328 1.28 3.07 47.96
N GLY A 329 1.19 1.79 48.37
CA GLY A 329 -0.07 1.21 48.84
C GLY A 329 -0.31 -0.28 48.59
N LEU A 330 0.65 -1.05 48.07
CA LEU A 330 0.45 -2.50 47.86
C LEU A 330 0.79 -3.28 49.14
N ALA A 331 -0.23 -3.91 49.72
CA ALA A 331 -0.05 -4.87 50.82
C ALA A 331 0.83 -6.05 50.37
N PRO A 332 1.65 -6.66 51.26
CA PRO A 332 2.73 -7.58 50.87
C PRO A 332 2.32 -8.88 50.15
N ASN A 333 1.02 -9.22 50.07
CA ASN A 333 0.56 -10.57 49.73
C ASN A 333 -0.47 -10.64 48.57
N TYR A 334 -0.41 -9.74 47.58
CA TYR A 334 -1.29 -9.83 46.40
C TYR A 334 -0.49 -10.17 45.13
N HIS A 335 -0.69 -11.39 44.61
CA HIS A 335 -0.10 -11.88 43.37
C HIS A 335 -1.18 -11.92 42.27
N GLY A 336 -1.39 -10.81 41.58
CA GLY A 336 -2.20 -10.74 40.37
C GLY A 336 -1.76 -9.55 39.51
N PRO A 337 -1.89 -9.61 38.17
CA PRO A 337 -1.62 -8.46 37.32
C PRO A 337 -2.74 -7.43 37.54
N GLN A 338 -2.45 -6.35 38.27
CA GLN A 338 -3.37 -5.22 38.37
C GLN A 338 -2.86 -4.06 37.53
N ASP A 339 -3.78 -3.44 36.77
CA ASP A 339 -3.60 -2.14 36.14
C ASP A 339 -3.01 -1.15 37.16
N PRO A 340 -1.94 -0.40 36.82
CA PRO A 340 -1.56 0.74 37.64
C PRO A 340 -2.72 1.74 37.60
N LEU A 341 -3.43 1.87 38.72
CA LEU A 341 -4.43 2.93 38.90
C LEU A 341 -3.69 4.27 38.79
N LEU A 342 -3.74 4.91 37.62
CA LEU A 342 -3.31 6.28 37.43
C LEU A 342 -4.21 7.17 38.30
N ARG A 343 -3.75 7.49 39.51
CA ARG A 343 -4.55 8.27 40.47
C ARG A 343 -4.37 9.78 40.30
N SER A 344 -3.29 10.24 39.66
CA SER A 344 -2.98 11.67 39.55
C SER A 344 -2.19 12.03 38.28
N THR A 345 -2.50 13.20 37.73
CA THR A 345 -1.73 13.88 36.67
C THR A 345 -1.12 15.15 37.24
N GLN A 346 0.15 15.39 36.95
CA GLN A 346 0.86 16.61 37.34
C GLN A 346 1.19 17.47 36.10
N PRO A 347 1.32 18.81 36.24
CA PRO A 347 1.82 19.65 35.16
C PRO A 347 3.20 19.19 34.69
N PHE A 348 3.38 19.08 33.38
CA PHE A 348 4.66 18.77 32.76
C PHE A 348 5.28 20.05 32.22
N LEU A 349 6.34 20.55 32.85
CA LEU A 349 6.86 21.88 32.54
C LEU A 349 7.54 21.93 31.16
N ILE A 350 7.40 23.06 30.47
CA ILE A 350 8.05 23.28 29.16
C ILE A 350 9.58 23.10 29.19
N GLN A 351 10.23 23.39 30.31
CA GLN A 351 11.68 23.19 30.44
C GLN A 351 12.05 21.71 30.36
N ASP A 352 11.26 20.86 31.01
CA ASP A 352 11.44 19.41 30.97
C ASP A 352 11.12 18.87 29.57
N PHE A 353 10.06 19.40 28.93
CA PHE A 353 9.73 19.07 27.53
C PHE A 353 10.87 19.43 26.57
N ARG A 354 11.48 20.62 26.70
CA ARG A 354 12.62 21.05 25.89
C ARG A 354 13.85 20.16 26.07
N SER A 355 14.03 19.56 27.25
CA SER A 355 15.12 18.60 27.49
C SER A 355 14.89 17.25 26.80
N LEU A 356 13.62 16.89 26.58
CA LEU A 356 13.15 15.66 25.95
C LEU A 356 13.33 15.72 24.42
N VAL A 357 12.90 16.84 23.83
CA VAL A 357 12.89 17.04 22.38
C VAL A 357 14.22 17.64 21.96
N LYS A 358 15.20 16.78 21.68
CA LYS A 358 16.42 17.20 20.99
C LYS A 358 16.14 17.28 19.50
N THR A 359 16.14 18.49 18.95
CA THR A 359 15.99 18.68 17.51
C THR A 359 17.16 18.03 16.77
N CYS A 360 16.86 17.09 15.87
CA CYS A 360 17.87 16.52 14.99
C CYS A 360 18.33 17.61 14.01
N ARG A 361 19.60 18.04 14.12
CA ARG A 361 20.17 19.11 13.26
C ARG A 361 20.27 18.74 11.77
N LYS A 362 20.07 17.46 11.43
CA LYS A 362 20.13 16.94 10.05
C LYS A 362 18.75 16.70 9.44
N CYS A 363 17.71 16.55 10.26
CA CYS A 363 16.36 16.40 9.75
C CYS A 363 15.83 17.79 9.37
N PRO A 364 15.29 17.97 8.16
CA PRO A 364 14.48 19.14 7.88
C PRO A 364 13.37 19.22 8.94
N GLU A 365 13.14 20.39 9.54
CA GLU A 365 11.85 20.66 10.19
C GLU A 365 10.77 20.33 9.16
N GLU A 366 9.77 19.56 9.60
CA GLU A 366 8.68 18.99 8.81
C GLU A 366 8.25 19.81 7.60
N LEU A 367 7.83 19.07 6.56
CA LEU A 367 7.21 19.52 5.31
C LEU A 367 6.04 20.50 5.55
N GLY A 368 6.36 21.75 5.85
CA GLY A 368 5.45 22.87 5.83
C GLY A 368 5.90 23.79 4.72
N ASN A 369 5.44 23.53 3.49
CA ASN A 369 5.29 24.49 2.36
C ASN A 369 5.32 23.86 0.96
N SER A 370 5.11 22.55 0.78
CA SER A 370 4.71 22.09 -0.55
C SER A 370 3.29 22.61 -0.80
N ARG A 371 3.16 23.62 -1.67
CA ARG A 371 1.86 24.04 -2.21
C ARG A 371 1.28 22.84 -2.97
N VAL A 372 0.43 22.05 -2.32
CA VAL A 372 -0.33 21.00 -2.99
C VAL A 372 -1.38 21.68 -3.86
N THR A 373 -1.26 21.54 -5.18
CA THR A 373 -2.34 21.92 -6.10
C THR A 373 -3.51 20.99 -5.84
N LYS A 374 -4.66 21.54 -5.44
CA LYS A 374 -5.87 20.73 -5.19
C LYS A 374 -6.31 20.07 -6.50
N MET A 375 -6.59 18.78 -6.44
CA MET A 375 -7.10 18.02 -7.58
C MET A 375 -8.57 18.36 -7.84
N ARG A 376 -8.93 18.62 -9.10
CA ARG A 376 -10.32 18.85 -9.52
C ARG A 376 -11.08 17.54 -9.45
N MET A 377 -12.07 17.49 -8.57
CA MET A 377 -12.74 16.24 -8.22
C MET A 377 -14.12 16.11 -8.87
N LEU A 378 -14.41 14.90 -9.36
CA LEU A 378 -15.72 14.40 -9.72
C LEU A 378 -16.18 13.39 -8.65
N ASP A 379 -17.31 13.68 -7.99
CA ASP A 379 -17.93 12.79 -7.01
C ASP A 379 -19.15 12.09 -7.63
N LEU A 380 -19.05 10.77 -7.83
CA LEU A 380 -20.14 9.93 -8.34
C LEU A 380 -20.92 9.32 -7.17
N PHE A 381 -22.25 9.31 -7.25
CA PHE A 381 -23.09 8.91 -6.10
C PHE A 381 -22.79 9.78 -4.87
N SER A 382 -22.69 11.09 -5.10
CA SER A 382 -22.13 12.05 -4.14
C SER A 382 -22.91 12.14 -2.82
N GLY A 383 -24.19 11.78 -2.85
CA GLY A 383 -25.14 12.00 -1.77
C GLY A 383 -25.10 13.47 -1.32
N ALA A 384 -25.16 13.68 0.00
CA ALA A 384 -25.01 15.01 0.61
C ALA A 384 -23.54 15.49 0.72
N GLY A 385 -22.57 14.69 0.28
CA GLY A 385 -21.16 15.09 0.18
C GLY A 385 -20.27 14.83 1.39
N GLY A 386 -20.60 13.83 2.21
CA GLY A 386 -19.79 13.49 3.40
C GLY A 386 -18.35 13.05 3.06
N LEU A 387 -18.18 12.20 2.03
CA LEU A 387 -16.86 11.80 1.54
C LEU A 387 -16.09 13.00 0.98
N SER A 388 -16.76 13.80 0.15
CA SER A 388 -16.21 15.03 -0.43
C SER A 388 -15.76 16.05 0.62
N GLN A 389 -16.53 16.22 1.69
CA GLN A 389 -16.15 17.09 2.81
C GLN A 389 -14.85 16.61 3.46
N GLY A 390 -14.68 15.30 3.68
CA GLY A 390 -13.44 14.73 4.20
C GLY A 390 -12.23 15.00 3.29
N LEU A 391 -12.40 14.85 1.97
CA LEU A 391 -11.36 15.10 0.97
C LEU A 391 -11.01 16.59 0.80
N VAL A 392 -11.98 17.49 1.01
CA VAL A 392 -11.73 18.94 1.08
C VAL A 392 -10.95 19.29 2.35
N LEU A 393 -11.33 18.72 3.48
CA LEU A 393 -10.68 18.96 4.78
C LEU A 393 -9.24 18.43 4.82
N SER A 394 -8.90 17.40 4.05
CA SER A 394 -7.50 16.95 3.91
C SER A 394 -6.64 17.87 3.03
N GLY A 395 -7.26 18.84 2.34
CA GLY A 395 -6.56 19.81 1.49
C GLY A 395 -6.12 19.29 0.13
N VAL A 396 -6.49 18.06 -0.25
CA VAL A 396 -6.01 17.41 -1.48
C VAL A 396 -6.94 17.58 -2.68
N CYS A 397 -8.25 17.76 -2.44
CA CYS A 397 -9.26 17.85 -3.49
C CYS A 397 -10.06 19.16 -3.43
N GLU A 398 -10.58 19.55 -4.59
CA GLU A 398 -11.61 20.57 -4.75
C GLU A 398 -12.76 19.98 -5.59
N PRO A 399 -13.99 19.83 -5.02
CA PRO A 399 -15.14 19.35 -5.77
C PRO A 399 -15.47 20.30 -6.92
N LYS A 400 -15.36 19.83 -8.16
CA LYS A 400 -15.77 20.57 -9.36
C LYS A 400 -17.05 20.01 -9.96
N TYR A 401 -17.26 18.70 -9.85
CA TYR A 401 -18.43 18.01 -10.38
C TYR A 401 -18.98 17.04 -9.33
N ALA A 402 -20.29 16.92 -9.28
CA ALA A 402 -20.98 15.92 -8.48
C ALA A 402 -22.16 15.37 -9.26
N ILE A 403 -22.32 14.05 -9.29
CA ILE A 403 -23.44 13.38 -9.98
C ILE A 403 -24.17 12.52 -8.96
N ASP A 404 -25.47 12.78 -8.80
CA ASP A 404 -26.34 11.96 -7.98
C ASP A 404 -27.76 11.88 -8.56
N HIS A 405 -28.43 10.76 -8.30
CA HIS A 405 -29.81 10.54 -8.70
C HIS A 405 -30.81 11.15 -7.68
N ASP A 406 -30.41 11.37 -6.43
CA ASP A 406 -31.25 12.00 -5.42
C ASP A 406 -31.10 13.53 -5.46
N ALA A 407 -32.11 14.21 -6.01
CA ALA A 407 -32.17 15.66 -6.09
C ALA A 407 -32.05 16.37 -4.71
N ALA A 408 -32.58 15.79 -3.63
CA ALA A 408 -32.54 16.39 -2.30
C ALA A 408 -31.14 16.29 -1.68
N ALA A 409 -30.48 15.13 -1.87
CA ALA A 409 -29.10 14.95 -1.46
C ALA A 409 -28.17 15.91 -2.22
N LEU A 410 -28.37 16.01 -3.54
CA LEU A 410 -27.59 16.89 -4.40
C LEU A 410 -27.82 18.39 -4.10
N GLN A 411 -29.05 18.77 -3.71
CA GLN A 411 -29.33 20.13 -3.23
C GLN A 411 -28.52 20.44 -1.97
N THR A 412 -28.44 19.50 -1.03
CA THR A 412 -27.61 19.62 0.18
C THR A 412 -26.13 19.71 -0.19
N TYR A 413 -25.66 18.88 -1.13
CA TYR A 413 -24.30 18.92 -1.64
C TYR A 413 -23.94 20.31 -2.19
N LYS A 414 -24.82 20.91 -3.01
CA LYS A 414 -24.63 22.24 -3.59
C LYS A 414 -24.60 23.35 -2.54
N GLN A 415 -25.32 23.20 -1.43
CA GLN A 415 -25.24 24.13 -0.29
C GLN A 415 -23.87 24.06 0.40
N ASN A 416 -23.33 22.85 0.57
CA ASN A 416 -22.03 22.63 1.21
C ASN A 416 -20.85 23.07 0.33
N PHE A 417 -20.97 22.95 -1.00
CA PHE A 417 -19.92 23.29 -1.96
C PHE A 417 -20.41 24.31 -3.02
N PRO A 418 -20.49 25.60 -2.67
CA PRO A 418 -20.89 26.64 -3.61
C PRO A 418 -19.94 26.69 -4.82
N GLY A 419 -20.51 26.64 -6.03
CA GLY A 419 -19.73 26.64 -7.27
C GLY A 419 -19.42 25.25 -7.85
N VAL A 420 -19.79 24.17 -7.15
CA VAL A 420 -19.75 22.83 -7.75
C VAL A 420 -20.79 22.70 -8.85
N ASN A 421 -20.42 21.96 -9.88
CA ASN A 421 -21.31 21.57 -10.95
C ASN A 421 -22.10 20.31 -10.53
N ALA A 422 -23.25 20.53 -9.89
CA ALA A 422 -24.11 19.50 -9.31
C ALA A 422 -25.14 19.00 -10.34
N ILE A 423 -24.94 17.78 -10.85
CA ILE A 423 -25.67 17.18 -11.96
C ILE A 423 -26.65 16.14 -11.41
N HIS A 424 -27.95 16.42 -11.52
CA HIS A 424 -29.00 15.49 -11.13
C HIS A 424 -29.25 14.49 -12.26
N GLN A 425 -28.58 13.34 -12.22
CA GLN A 425 -28.63 12.34 -13.29
C GLN A 425 -28.20 10.95 -12.79
N ASP A 426 -28.69 9.90 -13.44
CA ASP A 426 -28.13 8.55 -13.32
C ASP A 426 -26.71 8.53 -13.90
N VAL A 427 -25.74 8.06 -13.11
CA VAL A 427 -24.34 8.00 -13.53
C VAL A 427 -24.11 7.20 -14.82
N ASN A 428 -24.95 6.20 -15.13
CA ASN A 428 -24.86 5.44 -16.37
C ASN A 428 -25.32 6.25 -17.58
N VAL A 429 -26.34 7.09 -17.41
CA VAL A 429 -26.80 8.02 -18.45
C VAL A 429 -25.72 9.07 -18.70
N ALA A 430 -25.18 9.66 -17.63
CA ALA A 430 -24.08 10.61 -17.71
C ALA A 430 -22.84 10.03 -18.44
N LEU A 431 -22.47 8.77 -18.14
CA LEU A 431 -21.39 8.07 -18.82
C LEU A 431 -21.73 7.81 -20.29
N SER A 432 -22.96 7.36 -20.59
CA SER A 432 -23.43 7.12 -21.96
C SER A 432 -23.36 8.38 -22.81
N ASP A 433 -23.84 9.51 -22.30
CA ASP A 433 -23.81 10.79 -23.01
C ASP A 433 -22.37 11.25 -23.28
N THR A 434 -21.49 11.08 -22.29
CA THR A 434 -20.05 11.36 -22.43
C THR A 434 -19.40 10.47 -23.50
N LEU A 435 -19.74 9.17 -23.54
CA LEU A 435 -19.22 8.22 -24.53
C LEU A 435 -19.73 8.51 -25.95
N VAL A 436 -21.01 8.88 -26.10
CA VAL A 436 -21.59 9.28 -27.38
C VAL A 436 -20.90 10.53 -27.91
N ALA A 437 -20.70 11.54 -27.06
CA ALA A 437 -20.00 12.76 -27.42
C ALA A 437 -18.55 12.50 -27.82
N ALA A 438 -17.81 11.70 -27.03
CA ALA A 438 -16.44 11.32 -27.35
C ALA A 438 -16.35 10.56 -28.68
N SER A 439 -17.30 9.66 -28.97
CA SER A 439 -17.36 8.92 -30.23
C SER A 439 -17.65 9.81 -31.44
N ALA A 440 -18.33 10.94 -31.22
CA ALA A 440 -18.56 11.99 -32.21
C ALA A 440 -17.40 13.01 -32.30
N GLY A 441 -16.31 12.82 -31.53
CA GLY A 441 -15.17 13.74 -31.51
C GLY A 441 -15.36 14.99 -30.66
N HIS A 442 -16.38 15.02 -29.81
CA HIS A 442 -16.63 16.11 -28.87
C HIS A 442 -16.00 15.83 -27.49
N ASP A 443 -15.36 16.84 -26.89
CA ASP A 443 -14.75 16.72 -25.55
C ASP A 443 -15.78 16.63 -24.42
N ARG A 444 -16.98 17.19 -24.61
CA ARG A 444 -18.05 17.21 -23.62
C ARG A 444 -19.37 16.75 -24.23
N ALA A 445 -20.20 16.14 -23.40
CA ALA A 445 -21.59 15.87 -23.74
C ALA A 445 -22.35 17.19 -23.98
N PRO A 446 -23.22 17.26 -25.00
CA PRO A 446 -24.06 18.42 -25.22
C PRO A 446 -24.95 18.69 -24.01
N THR A 447 -25.05 19.95 -23.61
CA THR A 447 -26.08 20.38 -22.67
C THR A 447 -27.43 20.42 -23.38
N PRO A 448 -28.53 19.90 -22.80
CA PRO A 448 -29.86 20.21 -23.28
C PRO A 448 -30.03 21.74 -23.27
N ASP A 449 -30.41 22.34 -24.41
CA ASP A 449 -30.39 23.80 -24.62
C ASP A 449 -31.17 24.64 -23.57
N ASP A 450 -30.72 25.89 -23.42
CA ASP A 450 -31.27 27.03 -22.65
C ASP A 450 -31.29 26.99 -21.12
N SER A 451 -30.98 25.87 -20.46
CA SER A 451 -30.73 25.91 -19.02
C SER A 451 -29.25 26.17 -18.73
N LYS A 452 -28.94 27.15 -17.85
CA LYS A 452 -27.62 27.29 -17.20
C LYS A 452 -27.35 26.14 -16.22
N GLU A 453 -27.83 24.94 -16.54
CA GLU A 453 -27.71 23.77 -15.70
C GLU A 453 -26.40 23.05 -15.93
N ALA A 454 -26.16 22.14 -15.01
CA ALA A 454 -24.91 21.53 -14.73
C ALA A 454 -24.36 20.73 -15.93
N THR A 455 -23.18 21.09 -16.44
CA THR A 455 -22.57 20.44 -17.62
C THR A 455 -21.72 19.24 -17.23
N LEU A 456 -21.76 18.15 -18.01
CA LEU A 456 -20.86 17.02 -17.78
C LEU A 456 -19.39 17.43 -17.99
N PRO A 457 -18.44 16.87 -17.21
CA PRO A 457 -17.02 17.18 -17.35
C PRO A 457 -16.44 16.66 -18.67
N GLY A 458 -15.49 17.41 -19.23
CA GLY A 458 -14.66 16.95 -20.34
C GLY A 458 -13.50 16.08 -19.89
N ARG A 459 -12.75 15.50 -20.84
CA ARG A 459 -11.68 14.52 -20.56
C ARG A 459 -10.60 15.05 -19.61
N TYR A 460 -10.32 16.35 -19.66
CA TYR A 460 -9.24 17.01 -18.90
C TYR A 460 -9.74 17.90 -17.75
N ASP A 461 -11.03 17.83 -17.41
CA ASP A 461 -11.63 18.63 -16.33
C ASP A 461 -11.48 18.01 -14.94
N VAL A 462 -11.17 16.71 -14.90
CA VAL A 462 -11.18 15.88 -13.69
C VAL A 462 -9.80 15.28 -13.47
N ASP A 463 -9.24 15.53 -12.29
CA ASP A 463 -7.97 14.95 -11.84
C ASP A 463 -8.19 13.79 -10.86
N PHE A 464 -9.34 13.78 -10.17
CA PHE A 464 -9.67 12.80 -9.14
C PHE A 464 -11.14 12.38 -9.24
N ILE A 465 -11.40 11.07 -9.22
CA ILE A 465 -12.77 10.52 -9.18
C ILE A 465 -12.94 9.82 -7.84
N CYS A 466 -13.96 10.21 -7.08
CA CYS A 466 -14.46 9.43 -5.94
C CYS A 466 -15.86 8.91 -6.21
N ALA A 467 -16.21 7.81 -5.55
CA ALA A 467 -17.53 7.23 -5.68
C ALA A 467 -17.92 6.45 -4.42
N GLY A 468 -19.20 6.54 -4.04
CA GLY A 468 -19.83 5.69 -3.02
C GLY A 468 -21.00 4.90 -3.62
N PRO A 469 -20.76 3.95 -4.55
CA PRO A 469 -21.84 3.24 -5.22
C PRO A 469 -22.72 2.46 -4.22
N PRO A 470 -24.05 2.46 -4.39
CA PRO A 470 -24.95 1.66 -3.54
C PRO A 470 -24.70 0.16 -3.73
N TRP A 471 -25.05 -0.62 -2.70
CA TRP A 471 -24.85 -2.08 -2.61
C TRP A 471 -25.72 -2.91 -3.56
#